data_AF-A0A843EM31-F1
#
_entry.id   AF-A0A843EM31-F1
#
_cell.length_a   1.000
_cell.length_b   1.000
_cell.length_c   1.000
_cell.angle_alpha   90.00
_cell.angle_beta   90.00
_cell.angle_gamma   90.00
#
_symmetry.space_group_name_H-M   'P 1'
#
loop_
_entity.id
_entity.type
_entity.pdbx_description
1 polymer ?
#
loop_
_entity_poly.entity_id
_entity_poly.type
_entity_poly.pdbx_seq_one_letter_code
_entity_poly.pdbx_strand_id
1 'polypeptide(L)'
;NAPIINEMKVSIECKVMNTVDVGSHTQITGEIVNIQADEDVIGEKGKVDLKLLNPIVYDDVLYDYFEVGDKIADAFNVGVKFRK
;
A
#
# COMPACT_ATOMS: atom_id res chain seq x y z
N ASN A 1 -1.39 0.76 21.42
CA ASN A 1 -2.49 -0.23 21.48
C ASN A 1 -3.43 0.11 20.34
N ALA A 2 -3.25 -0.52 19.19
CA ALA A 2 -4.05 -0.30 17.98
C ALA A 2 -4.31 -1.70 17.38
N PRO A 3 -5.56 -2.18 17.37
CA PRO A 3 -5.86 -3.52 16.86
C PRO A 3 -5.78 -3.54 15.33
N ILE A 4 -5.47 -4.72 14.78
CA ILE A 4 -5.55 -5.01 13.35
C ILE A 4 -6.89 -5.67 13.01
N ILE A 5 -7.24 -5.69 11.72
CA ILE A 5 -8.36 -6.48 11.18
C ILE A 5 -7.78 -7.82 10.74
N ASN A 6 -8.18 -8.92 11.38
CA ASN A 6 -7.57 -10.24 11.15
C ASN A 6 -7.87 -10.80 9.75
N GLU A 7 -8.95 -10.35 9.12
CA GLU A 7 -9.35 -10.75 7.77
C GLU A 7 -8.59 -10.00 6.67
N MET A 8 -7.85 -8.93 7.01
CA MET A 8 -7.04 -8.19 6.05
C MET A 8 -5.68 -8.86 5.90
N LYS A 9 -5.36 -9.25 4.65
CA LYS A 9 -4.12 -9.98 4.33
C LYS A 9 -2.83 -9.22 4.58
N VAL A 10 -2.91 -7.89 4.71
CA VAL A 10 -1.77 -7.03 5.06
C VAL A 10 -2.24 -5.99 6.07
N SER A 11 -1.46 -5.85 7.15
CA SER A 11 -1.65 -4.82 8.17
C SER A 11 -0.33 -4.10 8.44
N ILE A 12 -0.38 -2.77 8.47
CA ILE A 12 0.77 -1.91 8.77
C ILE A 12 0.53 -1.28 10.15
N GLU A 13 1.35 -1.64 11.13
CA GLU A 13 1.25 -1.09 12.47
C GLU A 13 2.13 0.15 12.60
N CYS A 14 1.52 1.25 13.04
CA CYS A 14 2.16 2.54 13.11
C CYS A 14 2.12 3.14 14.53
N LYS A 15 3.19 3.83 14.91
CA LYS A 15 3.23 4.73 16.07
C LYS A 15 3.11 6.18 15.60
N VAL A 16 2.15 6.94 16.13
CA VAL A 16 1.95 8.34 15.72
C VAL A 16 3.20 9.18 16.05
N MET A 17 3.70 9.89 15.04
CA MET A 17 4.85 10.78 15.12
C MET A 17 4.43 12.25 15.12
N ASN A 18 3.48 12.62 14.28
CA ASN A 18 2.94 13.97 14.24
C ASN A 18 1.50 13.98 13.75
N THR A 19 0.82 15.08 14.06
CA THR A 19 -0.53 15.40 13.62
C THR A 19 -0.54 16.85 13.15
N VAL A 20 -1.03 17.10 11.95
CA VAL A 20 -1.07 18.43 11.34
C VAL A 20 -2.46 18.69 10.77
N ASP A 21 -3.05 19.83 11.12
CA ASP A 21 -4.32 20.27 10.53
C ASP A 21 -4.08 20.85 9.13
N VAL A 22 -4.81 20.33 8.15
CA VAL A 22 -4.72 20.70 6.73
C VAL A 22 -6.12 21.06 6.24
N GLY A 23 -6.56 22.28 6.58
CA GLY A 23 -7.89 22.76 6.25
C GLY A 23 -8.98 21.92 6.93
N SER A 24 -9.76 21.17 6.16
CA SER A 24 -10.82 20.30 6.66
C SER A 24 -10.36 18.89 7.06
N HIS A 25 -9.08 18.57 6.87
CA HIS A 25 -8.52 17.25 7.15
C HIS A 25 -7.44 17.33 8.23
N THR A 26 -7.20 16.22 8.91
CA THR A 26 -6.07 16.04 9.80
C THR A 26 -5.11 15.04 9.18
N GLN A 27 -3.90 15.47 8.86
CA GLN A 27 -2.83 14.58 8.42
C GLN A 27 -2.15 13.97 9.65
N ILE A 28 -2.03 12.64 9.68
CA ILE A 28 -1.37 11.90 10.74
C ILE A 28 -0.18 11.16 10.14
N THR A 29 1.04 11.46 10.60
CA THR A 29 2.23 10.71 10.20
C THR A 29 2.53 9.63 11.22
N GLY A 30 2.62 8.39 10.78
CA GLY A 30 2.97 7.23 11.62
C GLY A 30 4.34 6.65 11.26
N GLU A 31 5.15 6.33 12.27
CA GLU A 31 6.33 5.48 12.14
C GLU A 31 5.89 4.02 12.04
N ILE A 32 6.31 3.32 10.98
CA ILE A 32 6.03 1.89 10.81
C ILE A 32 6.85 1.13 11.85
N VAL A 33 6.17 0.44 12.76
CA VAL A 33 6.82 -0.39 13.79
C VAL A 33 6.71 -1.88 13.50
N ASN A 34 5.72 -2.29 12.69
CA ASN A 34 5.57 -3.66 12.23
C ASN A 34 4.77 -3.74 10.92
N ILE A 35 4.98 -4.80 10.15
CA ILE A 35 4.15 -5.17 8.99
C ILE A 35 3.80 -6.64 9.14
N GLN A 36 2.51 -6.94 9.15
CA GLN A 36 1.99 -8.30 9.11
C GLN A 36 1.42 -8.57 7.73
N ALA A 37 1.70 -9.74 7.17
CA ALA A 37 1.18 -10.16 5.88
C ALA A 37 0.95 -11.67 5.89
N ASP A 38 -0.16 -12.10 5.32
CA ASP A 38 -0.48 -13.52 5.13
C ASP A 38 0.53 -14.16 4.17
N GLU A 39 0.88 -15.42 4.40
CA GLU A 39 1.84 -16.13 3.56
C GLU A 39 1.38 -16.24 2.09
N ASP A 40 0.06 -16.25 1.85
CA ASP A 40 -0.53 -16.39 0.51
C ASP A 40 -0.39 -15.12 -0.36
N VAL A 41 -0.01 -13.97 0.23
CA VAL A 41 0.31 -12.74 -0.51
C VAL A 41 1.81 -12.50 -0.65
N ILE A 42 2.65 -13.38 -0.14
CA ILE A 42 4.11 -13.27 -0.26
C ILE A 42 4.57 -13.89 -1.58
N GLY A 43 5.07 -13.04 -2.48
CA GLY A 43 5.68 -13.47 -3.74
C GLY A 43 7.08 -14.05 -3.57
N GLU A 44 7.66 -14.50 -4.69
CA GLU A 44 8.94 -15.23 -4.77
C GLU A 44 10.14 -14.54 -4.09
N LYS A 45 10.09 -13.22 -3.92
CA LYS A 45 11.17 -12.41 -3.32
C LYS A 45 10.98 -12.13 -1.83
N GLY A 46 10.05 -12.83 -1.17
CA GLY A 46 9.72 -12.57 0.24
C GLY A 46 9.12 -11.18 0.44
N LYS A 47 8.41 -10.67 -0.57
CA LYS A 47 7.73 -9.37 -0.57
C LYS A 47 6.27 -9.58 -0.87
N VAL A 48 5.42 -8.71 -0.33
CA VAL A 48 4.00 -8.66 -0.69
C VAL A 48 3.89 -8.49 -2.21
N ASP A 49 3.22 -9.43 -2.86
CA ASP A 49 2.88 -9.37 -4.28
C ASP A 49 1.55 -8.65 -4.45
N LEU A 50 1.55 -7.58 -5.23
CA LEU A 50 0.37 -6.73 -5.42
C LEU A 50 -0.79 -7.46 -6.08
N LYS A 51 -0.51 -8.42 -6.97
CA LYS A 51 -1.52 -9.20 -7.69
C LYS A 51 -2.14 -10.27 -6.78
N LEU A 52 -1.35 -10.87 -5.88
CA LEU A 52 -1.86 -11.79 -4.87
C LEU A 52 -2.67 -11.05 -3.78
N LEU A 53 -2.22 -9.86 -3.38
CA LEU A 53 -2.93 -9.01 -2.43
C LEU A 53 -4.27 -8.51 -2.97
N ASN A 54 -4.33 -8.16 -4.27
CA ASN A 54 -5.49 -7.59 -4.96
C ASN A 54 -6.20 -6.49 -4.14
N PRO A 55 -5.51 -5.39 -3.79
CA PRO A 55 -6.13 -4.31 -3.04
C PRO A 55 -7.15 -3.56 -3.90
N ILE A 56 -8.12 -2.92 -3.26
CA ILE A 56 -9.07 -2.04 -3.95
C ILE A 56 -8.47 -0.64 -4.16
N VAL A 57 -8.86 -0.01 -5.26
CA VAL A 57 -8.61 1.40 -5.55
C VAL A 57 -9.93 2.14 -5.50
N TYR A 58 -9.95 3.31 -4.86
CA TYR A 58 -11.13 4.16 -4.76
C TYR A 58 -10.94 5.41 -5.63
N ASP A 59 -11.94 5.71 -6.46
CA ASP A 59 -12.04 6.96 -7.24
C ASP A 59 -12.90 7.96 -6.47
N ASP A 60 -12.30 9.08 -6.05
CA ASP A 60 -12.98 10.11 -5.26
C ASP A 60 -13.89 11.02 -6.09
N VAL A 61 -13.76 11.01 -7.42
CA VAL A 61 -14.56 11.84 -8.34
C VAL A 61 -15.87 11.13 -8.70
N LEU A 62 -15.78 9.85 -9.07
CA LEU A 62 -16.94 9.06 -9.50
C LEU A 62 -17.52 8.17 -8.39
N TYR A 63 -16.84 8.05 -7.25
CA TYR A 63 -17.25 7.22 -6.12
C TYR A 63 -17.26 5.70 -6.43
N ASP A 64 -16.38 5.26 -7.32
CA ASP A 64 -16.28 3.87 -7.78
C ASP A 64 -15.10 3.13 -7.13
N TYR A 65 -15.22 1.79 -7.07
CA TYR A 65 -14.14 0.90 -6.65
C TYR A 65 -13.60 0.09 -7.83
N PHE A 66 -12.28 -0.02 -7.90
CA PHE A 66 -11.56 -0.73 -8.96
C PHE A 66 -10.60 -1.76 -8.38
N GLU A 67 -10.32 -2.79 -9.19
CA GLU A 67 -9.19 -3.70 -8.97
C GLU A 67 -7.91 -3.10 -9.54
N VAL A 68 -6.76 -3.55 -9.01
CA VAL A 68 -5.46 -3.20 -9.60
C VAL A 68 -5.24 -4.04 -10.86
N GLY A 69 -4.89 -3.37 -11.97
CA GLY A 69 -4.58 -4.03 -13.23
C GLY A 69 -3.24 -4.78 -13.25
N ASP A 70 -2.93 -5.41 -14.38
CA ASP A 70 -1.68 -6.16 -14.55
C ASP A 70 -0.43 -5.27 -14.53
N LYS A 71 0.70 -5.88 -14.13
CA LYS A 71 2.02 -5.25 -14.21
C LYS A 71 2.33 -4.83 -15.64
N ILE A 72 2.68 -3.56 -15.82
CA ILE A 72 2.98 -2.99 -17.14
C ILE A 72 4.48 -3.05 -17.46
N ALA A 73 5.37 -2.80 -16.49
CA ALA A 73 6.83 -2.79 -16.69
C ALA A 73 7.59 -2.88 -15.34
N ASP A 74 8.91 -3.07 -15.41
CA ASP A 74 9.81 -2.97 -14.26
C ASP A 74 10.20 -1.51 -13.97
N ALA A 75 9.83 -1.03 -12.77
CA ALA A 75 10.30 0.25 -12.24
C ALA A 75 11.83 0.29 -12.17
N PHE A 76 12.42 1.48 -12.34
CA PHE A 76 13.87 1.72 -12.38
C PHE A 76 14.64 0.96 -13.48
N ASN A 77 13.96 0.25 -14.38
CA ASN A 77 14.57 -0.51 -15.47
C ASN A 77 14.10 -0.04 -16.86
N VAL A 78 12.78 0.11 -17.07
CA VAL A 78 12.22 0.46 -18.40
C VAL A 78 12.77 1.76 -19.00
N GLY A 79 13.14 2.72 -18.15
CA GLY A 79 13.70 4.01 -18.56
C GLY A 79 15.18 3.96 -18.95
N VAL A 80 15.90 2.88 -18.63
CA VAL A 80 17.35 2.76 -18.89
C VAL A 80 17.67 2.90 -20.38
N LYS A 81 16.79 2.40 -21.26
CA LYS A 81 16.92 2.52 -22.72
C LYS A 81 16.93 3.97 -23.24
N PHE A 82 16.56 4.94 -22.41
CA PHE A 82 16.53 6.37 -22.76
C PHE A 82 17.68 7.17 -22.12
N ARG A 83 18.57 6.53 -21.35
CA ARG A 83 19.75 7.20 -20.80
C ARG A 83 20.72 7.53 -21.93
N LYS A 84 21.21 8.77 -21.94
CA LYS A 84 22.31 9.22 -22.82
C LYS A 84 23.65 8.74 -22.30
#